data_AF-A0A4C2ACF9-F1
#
_entry.id   AF-A0A4C2ACF9-F1
#
_cell.length_a   1.000
_cell.length_b   1.000
_cell.length_c   1.000
_cell.angle_alpha   90.00
_cell.angle_beta   90.00
_cell.angle_gamma   90.00
#
_symmetry.space_group_name_H-M   'P 1'
#
loop_
_entity.id
_entity.type
_entity.pdbx_description
1 polymer ?
#
loop_
_entity_poly.entity_id
_entity_poly.type
_entity_poly.pdbx_seq_one_letter_code
_entity_poly.pdbx_strand_id
1 'polypeptide(L)'
;MALSYLTECEAPRDFRVSSTESESHYTKCLLCYTIKKNFYCVECIKAGNFVHSTMPYADKFSEKQAKLLRLKANRKHIQDRCEKLFQLKIKKDCLHIDSKQSRDRIALLKLAIEQRKKNVEERKKELTGLTQYNNELRAKLPKYQKRVSNLGKHAQIQNVELQNKIDVYQEKAQTLAALRRTRIRQLTKCIFPVYITYETSSWNGTDSTDELEFLGVEEVNPVQRPRLHIVMPWLPADGDYSAYSRYGILHFSIIN
;
A
#
# COMPACT_ATOMS: atom_id res chain seq x y z
N MET A 1 -5.33 61.41 5.73
CA MET A 1 -6.67 61.24 5.12
C MET A 1 -7.65 62.03 5.96
N ALA A 2 -8.00 63.23 5.52
CA ALA A 2 -8.93 64.10 6.24
C ALA A 2 -10.29 64.03 5.55
N LEU A 3 -11.24 63.43 6.27
CA LEU A 3 -12.60 63.18 5.86
C LEU A 3 -13.35 64.51 5.70
N SER A 4 -14.01 64.64 4.55
CA SER A 4 -14.97 65.69 4.22
C SER A 4 -16.16 65.63 5.17
N TYR A 5 -16.26 66.59 6.10
CA TYR A 5 -17.54 66.99 6.68
C TYR A 5 -18.29 67.82 5.63
N LEU A 6 -18.98 67.13 4.74
CA LEU A 6 -20.12 67.71 4.03
C LEU A 6 -21.34 67.42 4.89
N THR A 7 -21.47 68.16 5.98
CA THR A 7 -22.79 68.40 6.56
C THR A 7 -23.58 69.14 5.51
N GLU A 8 -24.77 68.62 5.21
CA GLU A 8 -25.75 69.20 4.31
C GLU A 8 -25.95 70.69 4.67
N CYS A 9 -25.33 71.59 3.90
CA CYS A 9 -25.63 73.01 3.96
C CYS A 9 -26.97 73.20 3.26
N GLU A 10 -28.04 72.92 3.99
CA GLU A 10 -29.37 73.42 3.68
C GLU A 10 -29.25 74.91 3.38
N ALA A 11 -29.74 75.34 2.19
CA ALA A 11 -29.70 76.73 1.82
C ALA A 11 -30.43 77.54 2.89
N PRO A 12 -29.87 78.66 3.40
CA PRO A 12 -30.54 79.49 4.38
C PRO A 12 -31.94 79.85 3.86
N ARG A 13 -32.99 79.29 4.49
CA ARG A 13 -34.39 79.46 4.03
C ARG A 13 -34.97 80.84 4.35
N ASP A 14 -34.25 81.65 5.12
CA ASP A 14 -34.67 83.00 5.49
C ASP A 14 -33.67 84.04 4.98
N PHE A 15 -33.72 84.34 3.69
CA PHE A 15 -33.39 85.70 3.28
C PHE A 15 -34.51 86.59 3.80
N ARG A 16 -34.23 87.40 4.84
CA ARG A 16 -35.06 88.58 5.11
C ARG A 16 -34.91 89.55 3.94
N VAL A 17 -35.65 89.27 2.87
CA VAL A 17 -35.95 90.28 1.87
C VAL A 17 -36.79 91.30 2.62
N SER A 18 -36.23 92.47 2.91
CA SER A 18 -37.02 93.58 3.42
C SER A 18 -38.01 93.95 2.32
N SER A 19 -39.19 93.35 2.38
CA SER A 19 -40.37 93.76 1.64
C SER A 19 -40.88 95.06 2.25
N THR A 20 -40.19 96.17 1.97
CA THR A 20 -40.84 97.47 2.01
C THR A 20 -41.50 97.66 0.65
N GLU A 21 -42.79 97.39 0.60
CA GLU A 21 -43.65 98.02 -0.40
C GLU A 21 -43.64 99.53 -0.09
N SER A 22 -42.73 100.23 -0.73
CA SER A 22 -42.76 101.67 -0.87
C SER A 22 -42.42 102.02 -2.31
N GLU A 23 -43.09 103.05 -2.78
CA GLU A 23 -43.06 103.70 -4.09
C GLU A 23 -41.79 103.49 -4.92
N SER A 24 -41.98 103.39 -6.23
CA SER A 24 -40.99 103.11 -7.27
C SER A 24 -39.72 103.97 -7.22
N HIS A 25 -38.81 103.66 -6.30
CA HIS A 25 -37.42 104.12 -6.33
C HIS A 25 -36.63 103.20 -7.24
N TYR A 26 -36.79 103.45 -8.53
CA TYR A 26 -35.91 102.95 -9.57
C TYR A 26 -34.45 103.22 -9.22
N THR A 27 -33.72 102.18 -8.78
CA THR A 27 -32.28 102.30 -8.51
C THR A 27 -31.51 101.95 -9.79
N LYS A 28 -30.48 102.73 -10.11
CA LYS A 28 -29.61 102.43 -11.24
C LYS A 28 -28.68 101.29 -10.84
N CYS A 29 -28.56 100.27 -11.70
CA CYS A 29 -27.56 99.21 -11.53
C CYS A 29 -26.18 99.84 -11.41
N LEU A 30 -25.42 99.54 -10.35
CA LEU A 30 -24.11 100.17 -10.16
C LEU A 30 -23.04 99.70 -11.16
N LEU A 31 -23.36 98.68 -11.98
CA LEU A 31 -22.43 98.08 -12.96
C LEU A 31 -22.66 98.59 -14.40
N CYS A 32 -23.91 98.91 -14.76
CA CYS A 32 -24.28 99.34 -16.12
C CYS A 32 -25.22 100.56 -16.15
N TYR A 33 -25.55 101.12 -14.99
CA TYR A 33 -26.40 102.29 -14.76
C TYR A 33 -27.82 102.22 -15.32
N THR A 34 -28.26 101.04 -15.77
CA THR A 34 -29.63 100.79 -16.20
C THR A 34 -30.59 100.77 -15.01
N ILE A 35 -31.72 101.43 -15.15
CA ILE A 35 -32.74 101.59 -14.11
C ILE A 35 -33.46 100.25 -13.83
N LYS A 36 -33.41 99.75 -12.59
CA LYS A 36 -34.06 98.50 -12.15
C LYS A 36 -34.47 98.52 -10.66
N LYS A 37 -35.18 97.46 -10.23
CA LYS A 37 -35.65 97.27 -8.83
C LYS A 37 -34.59 96.64 -7.91
N ASN A 38 -33.57 95.98 -8.47
CA ASN A 38 -32.55 95.22 -7.73
C ASN A 38 -31.16 95.87 -7.85
N PHE A 39 -30.28 95.63 -6.87
CA PHE A 39 -28.92 96.19 -6.77
C PHE A 39 -28.06 95.99 -8.03
N TYR A 40 -28.15 94.81 -8.66
CA TYR A 40 -27.56 94.50 -9.97
C TYR A 40 -28.63 94.02 -10.94
N CYS A 41 -28.48 94.34 -12.23
CA CYS A 41 -29.38 93.82 -13.25
C CYS A 41 -29.06 92.34 -13.58
N VAL A 42 -30.08 91.59 -14.02
CA VAL A 42 -29.96 90.16 -14.37
C VAL A 42 -28.90 89.93 -15.45
N GLU A 43 -28.76 90.86 -16.40
CA GLU A 43 -27.75 90.79 -17.45
C GLU A 43 -26.33 90.90 -16.90
N CYS A 44 -26.06 91.83 -15.99
CA CYS A 44 -24.76 91.95 -15.32
C CYS A 44 -24.44 90.74 -14.44
N ILE A 45 -25.44 90.13 -13.80
CA ILE A 45 -25.25 88.90 -13.02
C ILE A 45 -24.91 87.74 -13.95
N LYS A 46 -25.68 87.54 -15.03
CA LYS A 46 -25.44 86.48 -16.03
C LYS A 46 -24.10 86.65 -16.74
N ALA A 47 -23.70 87.89 -17.02
CA ALA A 47 -22.39 88.21 -17.59
C ALA A 47 -21.24 88.08 -16.58
N GLY A 48 -21.52 87.84 -15.29
CA GLY A 48 -20.50 87.70 -14.25
C GLY A 48 -19.80 89.02 -13.90
N ASN A 49 -20.42 90.17 -14.18
CA ASN A 49 -19.82 91.51 -14.01
C ASN A 49 -19.87 92.04 -12.58
N PHE A 50 -20.20 91.20 -11.60
CA PHE A 50 -20.28 91.57 -10.20
C PHE A 50 -18.99 91.21 -9.46
N VAL A 51 -18.80 91.92 -8.34
CA VAL A 51 -17.66 91.75 -7.44
C VAL A 51 -18.20 91.44 -6.03
N HIS A 52 -17.39 90.77 -5.21
CA HIS A 52 -17.74 90.50 -3.82
C HIS A 52 -17.89 91.82 -3.03
N SER A 53 -18.94 91.92 -2.21
CA SER A 53 -19.31 93.16 -1.51
C SER A 53 -18.20 93.72 -0.61
N THR A 54 -17.35 92.84 -0.05
CA THR A 54 -16.22 93.24 0.82
C THR A 54 -14.95 93.60 0.07
N MET A 55 -14.89 93.44 -1.26
CA MET A 55 -13.69 93.70 -2.06
C MET A 55 -14.02 94.39 -3.38
N PRO A 56 -14.46 95.66 -3.36
CA PRO A 56 -14.95 96.36 -4.55
C PRO A 56 -13.92 96.55 -5.67
N TYR A 57 -12.62 96.43 -5.35
CA TYR A 57 -11.51 96.50 -6.31
C TYR A 57 -11.00 95.13 -6.79
N ALA A 58 -11.66 94.03 -6.43
CA ALA A 58 -11.29 92.71 -6.89
C ALA A 58 -11.78 92.44 -8.32
N ASP A 59 -11.13 91.47 -8.99
CA ASP A 59 -11.58 90.98 -10.30
C ASP A 59 -13.07 90.60 -10.28
N LYS A 60 -13.74 90.85 -11.41
CA LYS A 60 -15.12 90.40 -11.62
C LYS A 60 -15.19 88.88 -11.64
N PHE A 61 -16.36 88.32 -11.34
CA PHE A 61 -16.56 86.87 -11.39
C PHE A 61 -16.18 86.26 -12.75
N SER A 62 -16.56 86.91 -13.86
CA SER A 62 -16.21 86.49 -15.22
C SER A 62 -14.70 86.43 -15.46
N GLU A 63 -13.95 87.40 -14.95
CA GLU A 63 -12.49 87.46 -15.03
C GLU A 63 -11.85 86.34 -14.18
N LYS A 64 -12.36 86.08 -12.97
CA LYS A 64 -11.91 84.96 -12.12
C LYS A 64 -12.17 83.62 -12.78
N GLN A 65 -13.34 83.45 -13.38
CA GLN A 65 -13.70 82.24 -14.12
C GLN A 65 -12.78 82.01 -15.33
N ALA A 66 -12.49 83.06 -16.10
CA ALA A 66 -11.55 83.01 -17.22
C ALA A 66 -10.12 82.67 -16.74
N LYS A 67 -9.65 83.29 -15.65
CA LYS A 67 -8.35 82.97 -15.03
C LYS A 67 -8.29 81.51 -14.59
N LEU A 68 -9.35 80.98 -13.96
CA LEU A 68 -9.44 79.57 -13.55
C LEU A 68 -9.37 78.62 -14.75
N LEU A 69 -10.11 78.89 -15.83
CA LEU A 69 -10.08 78.07 -17.04
C LEU A 69 -8.68 78.06 -17.66
N ARG A 70 -8.01 79.22 -17.73
CA ARG A 70 -6.62 79.32 -18.19
C ARG A 70 -5.66 78.51 -17.33
N LEU A 71 -5.81 78.55 -16.00
CA LEU A 71 -4.99 77.76 -15.09
C LEU A 71 -5.22 76.26 -15.25
N LYS A 72 -6.49 75.82 -15.42
CA LYS A 72 -6.80 74.41 -15.69
C LYS A 72 -6.20 73.93 -17.00
N ALA A 73 -6.29 74.73 -18.07
CA ALA A 73 -5.69 74.42 -19.36
C ALA A 73 -4.16 74.34 -19.27
N ASN A 74 -3.52 75.30 -18.59
CA ASN A 74 -2.07 75.28 -18.38
C ASN A 74 -1.63 74.06 -17.56
N ARG A 75 -2.32 73.76 -16.45
CA ARG A 75 -2.06 72.56 -15.64
C ARG A 75 -2.10 71.30 -16.48
N LYS A 76 -3.15 71.13 -17.30
CA LYS A 76 -3.28 69.97 -18.20
C LYS A 76 -2.14 69.91 -19.22
N HIS A 77 -1.81 71.03 -19.84
CA HIS A 77 -0.71 71.11 -20.80
C HIS A 77 0.64 70.70 -20.18
N ILE A 78 0.94 71.14 -18.96
CA ILE A 78 2.15 70.74 -18.24
C ILE A 78 2.11 69.24 -17.90
N GLN A 79 0.98 68.73 -17.42
CA GLN A 79 0.81 67.31 -17.14
C GLN A 79 1.05 66.44 -18.38
N ASP A 80 0.41 66.76 -19.51
CA ASP A 80 0.57 66.02 -20.77
C ASP A 80 2.03 66.03 -21.24
N ARG A 81 2.75 67.14 -21.05
CA ARG A 81 4.18 67.24 -21.38
C ARG A 81 5.03 66.36 -20.46
N CYS A 82 4.76 66.36 -19.15
CA CYS A 82 5.45 65.49 -18.20
C CYS A 82 5.20 64.01 -18.54
N GLU A 83 3.96 63.62 -18.82
CA GLU A 83 3.61 62.25 -19.20
C GLU A 83 4.38 61.81 -20.45
N LYS A 84 4.43 62.65 -21.49
CA LYS A 84 5.22 62.37 -22.71
C LYS A 84 6.71 62.18 -22.43
N LEU A 85 7.28 62.99 -21.54
CA LEU A 85 8.69 62.86 -21.15
C LEU A 85 8.94 61.55 -20.37
N PHE A 86 8.03 61.15 -19.50
CA PHE A 86 8.15 59.91 -18.72
C PHE A 86 7.88 58.65 -19.54
N GLN A 87 7.05 58.71 -20.59
CA GLN A 87 6.73 57.55 -21.43
C GLN A 87 7.97 56.85 -21.98
N LEU A 88 8.98 57.62 -22.43
CA LEU A 88 10.22 57.04 -22.95
C LEU A 88 11.01 56.31 -21.86
N LYS A 89 11.10 56.90 -20.67
CA LYS A 89 11.77 56.27 -19.52
C LYS A 89 11.05 54.99 -19.09
N ILE A 90 9.73 55.04 -18.94
CA ILE A 90 8.92 53.88 -18.56
C ILE A 90 9.09 52.76 -19.58
N LYS A 91 9.01 53.04 -20.89
CA LYS A 91 9.23 52.04 -21.93
C LYS A 91 10.62 51.40 -21.84
N LYS A 92 11.66 52.22 -21.63
CA LYS A 92 13.03 51.73 -21.43
C LYS A 92 13.13 50.82 -20.21
N ASP A 93 12.55 51.23 -19.09
CA ASP A 93 12.59 50.49 -17.84
C ASP A 93 11.83 49.16 -17.96
N CYS A 94 10.67 49.15 -18.62
CA CYS A 94 9.93 47.92 -18.95
C CYS A 94 10.79 46.95 -19.77
N LEU A 95 11.38 47.43 -20.87
CA LEU A 95 12.25 46.59 -21.71
C LEU A 95 13.46 46.06 -20.95
N HIS A 96 14.05 46.86 -20.05
CA HIS A 96 15.16 46.43 -19.22
C HIS A 96 14.74 45.31 -18.25
N ILE A 97 13.57 45.46 -17.60
CA ILE A 97 13.01 44.45 -16.71
C ILE A 97 12.70 43.17 -17.49
N ASP A 98 12.05 43.26 -18.65
CA ASP A 98 11.70 42.10 -19.47
C ASP A 98 12.94 41.35 -19.98
N SER A 99 13.98 42.10 -20.38
CA SER A 99 15.26 41.54 -20.78
C SER A 99 15.95 40.81 -19.63
N LYS A 100 15.91 41.38 -18.42
CA LYS A 100 16.46 40.75 -17.22
C LYS A 100 15.68 39.48 -16.86
N GLN A 101 14.35 39.55 -16.80
CA GLN A 101 13.50 38.39 -16.53
C GLN A 101 13.72 37.26 -17.53
N SER A 102 13.88 37.60 -18.81
CA SER A 102 14.16 36.60 -19.85
C SER A 102 15.52 35.93 -19.65
N ARG A 103 16.56 36.70 -19.30
CA ARG A 103 17.88 36.16 -18.95
C ARG A 103 17.84 35.25 -17.73
N ASP A 104 17.14 35.66 -16.68
CA ASP A 104 16.98 34.88 -15.44
C ASP A 104 16.24 33.56 -15.72
N ARG A 105 15.16 33.60 -16.52
CA ARG A 105 14.45 32.38 -16.98
C ARG A 105 15.37 31.43 -17.75
N ILE A 106 16.17 31.96 -18.68
CA ILE A 106 17.13 31.14 -19.45
C ILE A 106 18.16 30.50 -18.51
N ALA A 107 18.68 31.24 -17.54
CA ALA A 107 19.64 30.72 -16.56
C ALA A 107 19.04 29.57 -15.73
N LEU A 108 17.80 29.75 -15.23
CA LEU A 108 17.08 28.71 -14.50
C LEU A 108 16.83 27.47 -15.36
N LEU A 109 16.43 27.65 -16.62
CA LEU A 109 16.23 26.53 -17.55
C LEU A 109 17.53 25.76 -17.82
N LYS A 110 18.66 26.45 -17.96
CA LYS A 110 19.97 25.80 -18.13
C LYS A 110 20.33 24.95 -16.91
N LEU A 111 20.15 25.48 -15.69
CA LEU A 111 20.37 24.72 -14.46
C LEU A 111 19.46 23.50 -14.36
N ALA A 112 18.18 23.64 -14.71
CA ALA A 112 17.23 22.51 -14.73
C ALA A 112 17.64 21.43 -15.75
N ILE A 113 18.10 21.83 -16.94
CA ILE A 113 18.60 20.91 -17.96
C ILE A 113 19.85 20.18 -17.46
N GLU A 114 20.80 20.89 -16.86
CA GLU A 114 22.03 20.29 -16.31
C GLU A 114 21.73 19.29 -15.19
N GLN A 115 20.85 19.65 -14.26
CA GLN A 115 20.40 18.75 -13.21
C GLN A 115 19.73 17.51 -13.79
N ARG A 116 18.85 17.69 -14.78
CA ARG A 116 18.17 16.56 -15.43
C ARG A 116 19.16 15.64 -16.15
N LYS A 117 20.17 16.20 -16.81
CA LYS A 117 21.25 15.43 -17.45
C LYS A 117 22.03 14.60 -16.43
N LYS A 118 22.42 15.18 -15.29
CA LYS A 118 23.09 14.46 -14.20
C LYS A 118 22.25 13.30 -13.68
N ASN A 119 20.96 13.55 -13.39
CA ASN A 119 20.05 12.50 -12.92
C ASN A 119 19.91 11.37 -13.95
N VAL A 120 19.81 11.69 -15.25
CA VAL A 120 19.73 10.67 -16.31
C VAL A 120 21.02 9.85 -16.36
N GLU A 121 22.18 10.48 -16.21
CA GLU A 121 23.47 9.80 -16.20
C GLU A 121 23.62 8.84 -15.01
N GLU A 122 23.21 9.28 -13.81
CA GLU A 122 23.17 8.43 -12.61
C GLU A 122 22.25 7.22 -12.79
N ARG A 123 21.02 7.45 -13.28
CA ARG A 123 20.07 6.37 -13.54
C ARG A 123 20.57 5.39 -14.62
N LYS A 124 21.27 5.89 -15.64
CA LYS A 124 21.91 5.03 -16.64
C LYS A 124 22.98 4.15 -16.01
N LYS A 125 23.83 4.70 -15.14
CA LYS A 125 24.84 3.92 -14.41
C LYS A 125 24.19 2.83 -13.54
N GLU A 126 23.17 3.17 -12.77
CA GLU A 126 22.38 2.20 -11.99
C GLU A 126 21.82 1.08 -12.88
N LEU A 127 21.19 1.45 -14.00
CA LEU A 127 20.63 0.50 -14.96
C LEU A 127 21.70 -0.43 -15.55
N THR A 128 22.88 0.10 -15.90
CA THR A 128 23.98 -0.73 -16.40
C THR A 128 24.46 -1.71 -15.35
N GLY A 129 24.61 -1.29 -14.09
CA GLY A 129 24.99 -2.17 -12.98
C GLY A 129 23.97 -3.29 -12.74
N LEU A 130 22.68 -2.95 -12.71
CA LEU A 130 21.60 -3.95 -12.57
C LEU A 130 21.54 -4.91 -13.75
N THR A 131 21.80 -4.42 -14.96
CA THR A 131 21.83 -5.26 -16.17
C THR A 131 22.99 -6.25 -16.11
N GLN A 132 24.18 -5.80 -15.72
CA GLN A 132 25.35 -6.67 -15.53
C GLN A 132 25.08 -7.72 -14.45
N TYR A 133 24.56 -7.32 -13.28
CA TYR A 133 24.22 -8.24 -12.20
C TYR A 133 23.19 -9.29 -12.64
N ASN A 134 22.13 -8.89 -13.34
CA ASN A 134 21.15 -9.82 -13.89
C ASN A 134 21.75 -10.76 -14.93
N ASN A 135 22.67 -10.28 -15.76
CA ASN A 135 23.36 -11.11 -16.74
C ASN A 135 24.24 -12.16 -16.05
N GLU A 136 24.95 -11.80 -14.97
CA GLU A 136 25.70 -12.77 -14.17
C GLU A 136 24.81 -13.84 -13.54
N LEU A 137 23.67 -13.44 -12.98
CA LEU A 137 22.69 -14.38 -12.43
C LEU A 137 22.14 -15.30 -13.50
N ARG A 138 21.77 -14.76 -14.66
CA ARG A 138 21.33 -15.54 -15.83
C ARG A 138 22.39 -16.51 -16.32
N ALA A 139 23.67 -16.12 -16.30
CA ALA A 139 24.77 -17.01 -16.67
C ALA A 139 25.01 -18.13 -15.63
N LYS A 140 24.74 -17.88 -14.33
CA LYS A 140 24.86 -18.87 -13.26
C LYS A 140 23.66 -19.82 -13.20
N LEU A 141 22.47 -19.38 -13.60
CA LEU A 141 21.21 -20.13 -13.50
C LEU A 141 21.29 -21.57 -14.08
N PRO A 142 21.85 -21.81 -15.30
CA PRO A 142 21.92 -23.15 -15.86
C PRO A 142 22.78 -24.12 -15.04
N LYS A 143 23.82 -23.60 -14.35
CA LYS A 143 24.67 -24.42 -13.48
C LYS A 143 23.89 -24.92 -12.27
N TYR A 144 23.09 -24.06 -11.66
CA TYR A 144 22.20 -24.44 -10.56
C TYR A 144 21.11 -25.40 -11.03
N GLN A 145 20.49 -25.14 -12.19
CA GLN A 145 19.51 -26.05 -12.77
C GLN A 145 20.09 -27.45 -13.01
N LYS A 146 21.31 -27.54 -13.56
CA LYS A 146 22.02 -28.82 -13.74
C LYS A 146 22.29 -29.51 -12.40
N ARG A 147 22.75 -28.76 -11.38
CA ARG A 147 23.01 -29.31 -10.03
C ARG A 147 21.74 -29.86 -9.40
N VAL A 148 20.63 -29.12 -9.46
CA VAL A 148 19.33 -29.55 -8.93
C VAL A 148 18.83 -30.79 -9.67
N SER A 149 18.95 -30.83 -11.00
CA SER A 149 18.58 -32.01 -11.79
C SER A 149 19.40 -33.24 -11.41
N ASN A 150 20.72 -33.10 -11.23
CA ASN A 150 21.59 -34.21 -10.83
C ASN A 150 21.28 -34.72 -9.43
N LEU A 151 21.03 -33.82 -8.46
CA LEU A 151 20.60 -34.20 -7.11
C LEU A 151 19.26 -34.91 -7.13
N GLY A 152 18.30 -34.43 -7.92
CA GLY A 152 17.00 -35.08 -8.11
C GLY A 152 17.14 -36.50 -8.66
N LYS A 153 17.96 -36.69 -9.70
CA LYS A 153 18.27 -38.02 -10.26
C LYS A 153 18.91 -38.94 -9.22
N HIS A 154 19.88 -38.43 -8.46
CA HIS A 154 20.57 -39.22 -7.44
C HIS A 154 19.62 -39.65 -6.32
N ALA A 155 18.79 -38.74 -5.80
CA ALA A 155 17.79 -39.04 -4.79
C ALA A 155 16.76 -40.07 -5.30
N GLN A 156 16.36 -39.98 -6.57
CA GLN A 156 15.46 -40.94 -7.18
C GLN A 156 16.08 -42.34 -7.30
N ILE A 157 17.35 -42.43 -7.72
CA ILE A 157 18.09 -43.70 -7.75
C ILE A 157 18.18 -44.31 -6.34
N GLN A 158 18.57 -43.52 -5.34
CA GLN A 158 18.66 -43.99 -3.96
C GLN A 158 17.32 -44.49 -3.41
N ASN A 159 16.22 -43.80 -3.71
CA ASN A 159 14.89 -44.25 -3.32
C ASN A 159 14.53 -45.60 -3.95
N VAL A 160 14.83 -45.80 -5.24
CA VAL A 160 14.59 -47.08 -5.93
C VAL A 160 15.44 -48.19 -5.33
N GLU A 161 16.73 -47.95 -5.09
CA GLU A 161 17.63 -48.92 -4.45
C GLU A 161 17.17 -49.29 -3.04
N LEU A 162 16.73 -48.31 -2.26
CA LEU A 162 16.20 -48.53 -0.92
C LEU A 162 14.93 -49.38 -0.97
N GLN A 163 14.01 -49.07 -1.88
CA GLN A 163 12.77 -49.84 -2.06
C GLN A 163 13.08 -51.29 -2.44
N ASN A 164 13.97 -51.50 -3.41
CA ASN A 164 14.38 -52.86 -3.81
C ASN A 164 14.99 -53.64 -2.63
N LYS A 165 15.80 -52.99 -1.79
CA LYS A 165 16.36 -53.63 -0.58
C LYS A 165 15.25 -54.00 0.40
N ILE A 166 14.30 -53.09 0.66
CA ILE A 166 13.15 -53.35 1.53
C ILE A 166 12.39 -54.57 1.02
N ASP A 167 12.08 -54.64 -0.27
CA ASP A 167 11.33 -55.74 -0.88
C ASP A 167 12.07 -57.08 -0.71
N VAL A 168 13.38 -57.11 -0.98
CA VAL A 168 14.22 -58.32 -0.79
C VAL A 168 14.26 -58.76 0.68
N TYR A 169 14.42 -57.82 1.62
CA TYR A 169 14.42 -58.16 3.04
C TYR A 169 13.04 -58.68 3.50
N GLN A 170 11.96 -58.11 2.96
CA GLN A 170 10.60 -58.54 3.25
C GLN A 170 10.33 -59.94 2.72
N GLU A 171 10.77 -60.28 1.52
CA GLU A 171 10.69 -61.62 0.94
C GLU A 171 11.48 -62.65 1.78
N LYS A 172 12.72 -62.32 2.16
CA LYS A 172 13.55 -63.17 3.04
C LYS A 172 12.90 -63.39 4.41
N ALA A 173 12.29 -62.34 4.99
CA ALA A 173 11.57 -62.47 6.24
C ALA A 173 10.35 -63.39 6.12
N GLN A 174 9.59 -63.28 5.02
CA GLN A 174 8.43 -64.12 4.75
C GLN A 174 8.81 -65.59 4.53
N THR A 175 9.86 -65.86 3.74
CA THR A 175 10.36 -67.22 3.50
C THR A 175 10.87 -67.87 4.79
N LEU A 176 11.63 -67.13 5.60
CA LEU A 176 12.08 -67.59 6.92
C LEU A 176 10.89 -67.90 7.85
N ALA A 177 9.88 -67.03 7.88
CA ALA A 177 8.67 -67.23 8.66
C ALA A 177 7.87 -68.46 8.19
N ALA A 178 7.81 -68.72 6.88
CA ALA A 178 7.20 -69.91 6.32
C ALA A 178 7.99 -71.19 6.68
N LEU A 179 9.32 -71.13 6.63
CA LEU A 179 10.19 -72.24 7.03
C LEU A 179 10.04 -72.57 8.51
N ARG A 180 10.05 -71.54 9.39
CA ARG A 180 9.82 -71.70 10.83
C ARG A 180 8.47 -72.36 11.10
N ARG A 181 7.39 -71.86 10.48
CA ARG A 181 6.05 -72.45 10.60
C ARG A 181 6.02 -73.91 10.14
N THR A 182 6.71 -74.23 9.05
CA THR A 182 6.80 -75.60 8.53
C THR A 182 7.56 -76.53 9.49
N ARG A 183 8.72 -76.10 10.00
CA ARG A 183 9.51 -76.88 10.97
C ARG A 183 8.75 -77.09 12.28
N ILE A 184 8.08 -76.05 12.81
CA ILE A 184 7.24 -76.19 14.01
C ILE A 184 6.17 -77.25 13.78
N ARG A 185 5.44 -77.20 12.66
CA ARG A 185 4.42 -78.23 12.32
C ARG A 185 5.02 -79.63 12.23
N GLN A 186 6.20 -79.78 11.62
CA GLN A 186 6.90 -81.06 11.55
C GLN A 186 7.30 -81.58 12.93
N LEU A 187 7.86 -80.72 13.79
CA LEU A 187 8.24 -81.07 15.17
C LEU A 187 7.02 -81.47 16.00
N THR A 188 5.93 -80.69 15.93
CA THR A 188 4.67 -81.04 16.59
C THR A 188 4.10 -82.35 16.08
N LYS A 189 4.18 -82.64 14.78
CA LYS A 189 3.67 -83.91 14.24
C LYS A 189 4.51 -85.13 14.63
N CYS A 190 5.83 -85.01 14.64
CA CYS A 190 6.74 -86.16 14.75
C CYS A 190 7.27 -86.41 16.17
N ILE A 191 7.53 -85.35 16.95
CA ILE A 191 8.14 -85.45 18.28
C ILE A 191 7.09 -85.30 19.37
N PHE A 192 6.13 -84.39 19.17
CA PHE A 192 5.08 -84.12 20.15
C PHE A 192 3.70 -84.42 19.57
N PRO A 193 3.44 -85.66 19.08
CA PRO A 193 2.14 -85.97 18.50
C PRO A 193 1.06 -85.79 19.57
N VAL A 194 0.28 -84.72 19.43
CA VAL A 194 -0.78 -84.37 20.36
C VAL A 194 -2.04 -85.08 19.91
N TYR A 195 -2.47 -86.07 20.69
CA TYR A 195 -3.76 -86.71 20.49
C TYR A 195 -4.77 -86.13 21.48
N ILE A 196 -5.99 -85.91 20.99
CA ILE A 196 -7.12 -85.53 21.83
C ILE A 196 -7.80 -86.84 22.20
N THR A 197 -7.69 -87.22 23.47
CA THR A 197 -8.48 -88.30 24.05
C THR A 197 -9.63 -87.71 24.85
N TYR A 198 -10.81 -88.26 24.63
CA TYR A 198 -11.99 -88.00 25.45
C TYR A 198 -12.06 -89.15 26.46
N GLU A 199 -12.00 -88.86 27.75
CA GLU A 199 -12.15 -89.90 28.79
C GLU A 199 -13.54 -90.53 28.67
N THR A 200 -13.61 -91.76 28.15
CA THR A 200 -14.77 -92.62 28.33
C THR A 200 -14.73 -93.14 29.76
N SER A 201 -15.64 -92.63 30.59
CA SER A 201 -15.86 -93.09 31.96
C SER A 201 -16.21 -94.58 31.98
N SER A 202 -15.20 -95.44 32.15
CA SER A 202 -15.38 -96.82 32.61
C SER A 202 -14.65 -96.98 33.93
N TRP A 203 -15.32 -96.48 34.96
CA TRP A 203 -15.08 -96.75 36.38
C TRP A 203 -15.14 -98.27 36.62
N ASN A 204 -14.11 -98.85 37.24
CA ASN A 204 -14.23 -99.93 38.23
C ASN A 204 -12.86 -100.28 38.84
N GLY A 205 -12.73 -99.97 40.15
CA GLY A 205 -11.85 -100.59 41.14
C GLY A 205 -10.34 -100.39 40.93
N THR A 206 -9.54 -99.88 41.85
CA THR A 206 -9.54 -99.74 43.32
C THR A 206 -8.27 -98.88 43.55
N ASP A 207 -8.28 -97.78 44.30
CA ASP A 207 -8.12 -97.82 45.75
C ASP A 207 -8.49 -96.46 46.37
N SER A 208 -9.17 -96.56 47.49
CA SER A 208 -9.51 -95.54 48.50
C SER A 208 -8.20 -95.09 49.19
N THR A 209 -7.95 -93.92 49.77
CA THR A 209 -8.69 -92.69 50.12
C THR A 209 -7.62 -91.75 50.70
N ASP A 210 -7.68 -90.46 50.39
CA ASP A 210 -7.57 -89.42 51.42
C ASP A 210 -8.27 -88.16 50.91
N GLU A 211 -9.39 -87.89 51.57
CA GLU A 211 -10.27 -86.74 51.40
C GLU A 211 -9.62 -85.46 51.95
N LEU A 212 -9.92 -84.31 51.34
CA LEU A 212 -10.67 -83.31 52.09
C LEU A 212 -11.63 -82.54 51.18
N GLU A 213 -12.87 -82.59 51.63
CA GLU A 213 -14.16 -82.13 51.13
C GLU A 213 -14.27 -80.61 50.85
N PHE A 214 -15.11 -80.22 49.88
CA PHE A 214 -16.23 -79.30 50.18
C PHE A 214 -17.36 -79.41 49.14
N LEU A 215 -18.56 -79.60 49.66
CA LEU A 215 -19.83 -79.86 48.97
C LEU A 215 -20.43 -78.62 48.28
N GLY A 216 -21.18 -78.85 47.20
CA GLY A 216 -22.07 -77.86 46.57
C GLY A 216 -22.70 -78.39 45.29
N VAL A 217 -23.91 -78.92 45.40
CA VAL A 217 -24.69 -79.60 44.35
C VAL A 217 -25.24 -78.62 43.32
N GLU A 218 -25.04 -78.89 42.02
CA GLU A 218 -26.10 -79.10 41.00
C GLU A 218 -25.47 -79.27 39.61
N GLU A 219 -25.96 -80.29 38.91
CA GLU A 219 -25.45 -80.80 37.64
C GLU A 219 -25.52 -79.79 36.49
N VAL A 220 -24.35 -79.31 36.07
CA VAL A 220 -24.12 -79.00 34.66
C VAL A 220 -23.13 -80.03 34.17
N ASN A 221 -23.55 -80.91 33.24
CA ASN A 221 -22.63 -81.78 32.49
C ASN A 221 -21.38 -80.97 32.13
N PRO A 222 -20.21 -81.22 32.75
CA PRO A 222 -19.02 -80.49 32.34
C PRO A 222 -18.72 -80.97 30.92
N VAL A 223 -18.88 -80.05 29.97
CA VAL A 223 -18.39 -80.15 28.59
C VAL A 223 -17.09 -80.92 28.63
N GLN A 224 -17.06 -82.10 27.98
CA GLN A 224 -15.88 -82.95 27.95
C GLN A 224 -14.69 -82.09 27.52
N ARG A 225 -13.83 -81.74 28.48
CA ARG A 225 -12.67 -80.91 28.21
C ARG A 225 -11.68 -81.78 27.46
N PRO A 226 -11.35 -81.49 26.19
CA PRO A 226 -10.31 -82.23 25.51
C PRO A 226 -9.01 -82.06 26.31
N ARG A 227 -8.48 -83.16 26.85
CA ARG A 227 -7.14 -83.18 27.44
C ARG A 227 -6.15 -83.47 26.32
N LEU A 228 -5.17 -82.59 26.18
CA LEU A 228 -4.06 -82.74 25.23
C LEU A 228 -2.95 -83.53 25.93
N HIS A 229 -2.65 -84.74 25.43
CA HIS A 229 -1.54 -85.55 25.94
C HIS A 229 -0.36 -85.49 24.97
N ILE A 230 0.83 -85.20 25.50
CA ILE A 230 2.10 -85.32 24.76
C ILE A 230 2.63 -86.72 25.04
N VAL A 231 2.64 -87.60 24.04
CA VAL A 231 3.21 -88.95 24.16
C VAL A 231 4.69 -88.92 23.80
N MET A 232 5.49 -89.74 24.47
CA MET A 232 6.93 -89.88 24.25
C MET A 232 7.21 -90.22 22.76
N PRO A 233 8.19 -89.58 22.10
CA PRO A 233 8.50 -89.87 20.71
C PRO A 233 8.91 -91.33 20.57
N TRP A 234 8.28 -92.08 19.67
CA TRP A 234 8.70 -93.44 19.35
C TRP A 234 9.96 -93.36 18.48
N LEU A 235 11.13 -93.26 19.13
CA LEU A 235 12.43 -93.36 18.47
C LEU A 235 12.73 -94.86 18.26
N PRO A 236 13.02 -95.31 17.02
CA PRO A 236 13.42 -96.68 16.75
C PRO A 236 14.69 -97.04 17.57
N ALA A 237 14.61 -98.09 18.40
CA ALA A 237 15.71 -98.51 19.29
C ALA A 237 16.90 -99.17 18.54
N ASP A 238 16.65 -99.53 17.29
CA ASP A 238 17.52 -100.14 16.28
C ASP A 238 18.44 -99.13 15.58
N GLY A 239 18.30 -97.82 15.90
CA GLY A 239 19.21 -96.78 15.43
C GLY A 239 19.03 -96.35 13.97
N ASP A 240 18.05 -96.94 13.26
CA ASP A 240 17.71 -96.51 11.90
C ASP A 240 16.72 -95.34 11.92
N TYR A 241 17.29 -94.13 11.88
CA TYR A 241 16.53 -92.88 11.81
C TYR A 241 16.24 -92.43 10.38
N SER A 242 16.28 -93.34 9.39
CA SER A 242 16.07 -93.01 7.98
C SER A 242 14.72 -92.32 7.68
N ALA A 243 13.65 -92.64 8.41
CA ALA A 243 12.35 -91.93 8.35
C ALA A 243 12.44 -90.45 8.82
N TYR A 244 13.47 -90.13 9.61
CA TYR A 244 13.82 -88.80 10.09
C TYR A 244 15.03 -88.21 9.33
N SER A 245 15.69 -88.95 8.43
CA SER A 245 16.96 -88.53 7.80
C SER A 245 16.88 -87.32 6.85
N ARG A 246 15.69 -86.79 6.53
CA ARG A 246 15.57 -85.45 5.91
C ARG A 246 16.11 -84.33 6.78
N TYR A 247 16.41 -84.58 8.07
CA TYR A 247 17.02 -83.61 8.97
C TYR A 247 18.55 -83.40 8.74
N GLY A 248 19.21 -84.19 7.88
CA GLY A 248 20.67 -84.13 7.68
C GLY A 248 21.20 -83.63 6.33
N ILE A 249 20.38 -83.52 5.28
CA ILE A 249 20.86 -83.17 3.92
C ILE A 249 20.28 -81.83 3.47
N LEU A 250 20.64 -80.73 4.11
CA LEU A 250 20.58 -79.37 3.52
C LEU A 250 21.57 -78.39 4.19
N HIS A 251 22.61 -78.90 4.86
CA HIS A 251 23.57 -78.04 5.58
C HIS A 251 24.99 -78.13 5.01
N PHE A 252 25.16 -78.06 3.68
CA PHE A 252 26.45 -77.73 3.04
C PHE A 252 26.22 -77.34 1.57
N SER A 253 25.62 -76.17 1.30
CA SER A 253 25.68 -75.51 -0.04
C SER A 253 25.35 -74.02 0.01
N ILE A 254 25.62 -73.32 1.12
CA ILE A 254 25.55 -71.85 1.16
C ILE A 254 26.74 -71.30 1.95
N ILE A 255 27.95 -71.62 1.47
CA ILE A 255 29.14 -70.77 1.63
C ILE A 255 29.94 -70.92 0.32
N ASN A 256 29.54 -70.13 -0.68
CA ASN A 256 30.39 -69.46 -1.67
C ASN A 256 29.55 -68.39 -2.36
#